data_AF-A0A6N7VH53-F1
#
_entry.id   AF-A0A6N7VH53-F1
#
_cell.length_a   1.000
_cell.length_b   1.000
_cell.length_c   1.000
_cell.angle_alpha   90.00
_cell.angle_beta   90.00
_cell.angle_gamma   90.00
#
_symmetry.space_group_name_H-M   'P 1'
#
loop_
_entity.id
_entity.type
_entity.pdbx_description
1 polymer ?
#
loop_
_entity_poly.entity_id
_entity_poly.type
_entity_poly.pdbx_seq_one_letter_code
_entity_poly.pdbx_strand_id
1 'polypeptide(L)'
;MKKIVSMLCVCVLSLSLFGCSKPENNVELKKNVSCQLLDVLTITNDTDNSTYYYYLASVENKGKKPYDTKNLIYTVTDDNEKDISVIDKYQSTPSYIINKGQNTYIYGYIGFPNNDQKNLGLSFNNKKQFLPFKAFDIRKASDKNVKDSKDAKYTFFEDDTLQIGVDASKASCVYENGETVLKNIKITYKNKTDSRIIVPYLTPSATLEGVDLSNKYDFANMDEIKSHDFTTNGMAPKTQSFKADVTGYVLYFLDKKQTVNTEIEFHFEKAAPDFTDKSTKPFVVHMNSKAFGKSNTFKIGLE
;
A
#
# COMPACT_ATOMS: atom_id res chain seq x y z
N MET A 1 -31.71 -52.70 28.21
CA MET A 1 -30.39 -52.06 27.95
C MET A 1 -30.17 -51.64 26.48
N LYS A 2 -30.72 -52.31 25.45
CA LYS A 2 -30.50 -51.91 24.03
C LYS A 2 -31.09 -50.56 23.59
N LYS A 3 -32.15 -50.06 24.25
CA LYS A 3 -32.78 -48.77 23.90
C LYS A 3 -32.03 -47.52 24.40
N ILE A 4 -31.22 -47.65 25.46
CA ILE A 4 -30.46 -46.52 26.03
C ILE A 4 -29.19 -46.26 25.21
N VAL A 5 -28.54 -47.31 24.71
CA VAL A 5 -27.33 -47.18 23.87
C VAL A 5 -27.65 -46.54 22.51
N SER A 6 -28.82 -46.83 21.94
CA SER A 6 -29.25 -46.21 20.67
C SER A 6 -29.56 -44.71 20.81
N MET A 7 -30.03 -44.25 21.98
CA MET A 7 -30.34 -42.84 22.23
C MET A 7 -29.06 -42.03 22.51
N LEU A 8 -28.06 -42.63 23.17
CA LEU A 8 -26.74 -42.01 23.35
C LEU A 8 -25.99 -41.85 22.02
N CYS A 9 -26.08 -42.83 21.10
CA CYS A 9 -25.43 -42.74 19.79
C CYS A 9 -25.99 -41.60 18.92
N VAL A 10 -27.29 -41.31 19.00
CA VAL A 10 -27.92 -40.20 18.26
C VAL A 10 -27.54 -38.84 18.86
N CYS A 11 -27.35 -38.74 20.19
CA CYS A 11 -26.85 -37.52 20.83
C CYS A 11 -25.36 -37.26 20.55
N VAL A 12 -24.54 -38.29 20.36
CA VAL A 12 -23.12 -38.12 20.01
C VAL A 12 -22.94 -37.75 18.53
N LEU A 13 -23.81 -38.24 17.64
CA LEU A 13 -23.81 -37.86 16.22
C LEU A 13 -24.35 -36.44 15.95
N SER A 14 -25.26 -35.93 16.78
CA SER A 14 -25.74 -34.54 16.68
C SER A 14 -24.78 -33.52 17.30
N LEU A 15 -23.96 -33.92 18.28
CA LEU A 15 -22.88 -33.09 18.84
C LEU A 15 -21.65 -33.00 17.92
N SER A 16 -21.44 -33.97 17.02
CA SER A 16 -20.38 -33.90 16.01
C SER A 16 -20.70 -32.98 14.81
N LEU A 17 -21.89 -32.36 14.77
CA LEU A 17 -22.30 -31.43 13.71
C LEU A 17 -22.13 -29.95 14.07
N PHE A 18 -21.50 -29.63 15.21
CA PHE A 18 -20.76 -28.37 15.33
C PHE A 18 -19.48 -28.44 14.48
N GLY A 19 -19.65 -28.73 13.19
CA GLY A 19 -18.63 -28.43 12.20
C GLY A 19 -18.34 -26.95 12.34
N CYS A 20 -17.05 -26.60 12.44
CA CYS A 20 -16.58 -25.22 12.48
C CYS A 20 -17.19 -24.44 11.31
N SER A 21 -18.34 -23.80 11.50
CA SER A 21 -18.89 -22.89 10.52
C SER A 21 -17.88 -21.76 10.39
N LYS A 22 -17.48 -21.45 9.15
CA LYS A 22 -16.64 -20.27 8.92
C LYS A 22 -17.38 -19.06 9.52
N PRO A 23 -16.71 -18.22 10.31
CA PRO A 23 -17.36 -17.03 10.86
C PRO A 23 -17.90 -16.15 9.74
N GLU A 24 -18.97 -15.41 10.00
CA GLU A 24 -19.58 -14.55 9.01
C GLU A 24 -18.62 -13.44 8.58
N ASN A 25 -18.55 -13.19 7.27
CA ASN A 25 -17.71 -12.14 6.68
C ASN A 25 -18.43 -10.79 6.58
N ASN A 26 -19.57 -10.63 7.27
CA ASN A 26 -20.34 -9.41 7.32
C ASN A 26 -20.91 -9.16 8.72
N VAL A 27 -21.17 -7.89 9.04
CA VAL A 27 -21.81 -7.46 10.29
C VAL A 27 -22.76 -6.29 10.03
N GLU A 28 -23.91 -6.28 10.69
CA GLU A 28 -24.85 -5.14 10.61
C GLU A 28 -24.46 -4.06 11.62
N LEU A 29 -23.82 -2.98 11.19
CA LEU A 29 -23.36 -1.89 12.07
C LEU A 29 -24.50 -1.11 12.74
N LYS A 30 -25.61 -0.99 12.02
CA LYS A 30 -26.87 -0.36 12.43
C LYS A 30 -27.95 -0.82 11.45
N LYS A 31 -29.22 -0.69 11.81
CA LYS A 31 -30.36 -0.99 10.93
C LYS A 31 -30.13 -0.50 9.48
N ASN A 32 -30.01 -1.45 8.54
CA ASN A 32 -29.75 -1.26 7.10
C ASN A 32 -28.38 -0.69 6.72
N VAL A 33 -27.40 -0.70 7.62
CA VAL A 33 -26.01 -0.35 7.34
C VAL A 33 -25.14 -1.54 7.73
N SER A 34 -24.51 -2.17 6.76
CA SER A 34 -23.69 -3.37 6.97
C SER A 34 -22.26 -3.16 6.49
N CYS A 35 -21.33 -3.83 7.16
CA CYS A 35 -19.94 -3.93 6.74
C CYS A 35 -19.66 -5.36 6.28
N GLN A 36 -18.91 -5.52 5.19
CA GLN A 36 -18.51 -6.82 4.64
C GLN A 36 -17.03 -6.81 4.27
N LEU A 37 -16.28 -7.84 4.67
CA LEU A 37 -14.91 -8.04 4.18
C LEU A 37 -14.92 -8.39 2.70
N LEU A 38 -14.08 -7.69 1.93
CA LEU A 38 -13.89 -7.94 0.50
C LEU A 38 -12.57 -8.64 0.19
N ASP A 39 -11.53 -8.37 0.97
CA ASP A 39 -10.23 -9.03 0.84
C ASP A 39 -9.41 -8.87 2.13
N VAL A 40 -8.57 -9.86 2.40
CA VAL A 40 -7.56 -9.80 3.46
C VAL A 40 -6.28 -10.43 2.91
N LEU A 41 -5.17 -9.72 3.09
CA LEU A 41 -3.84 -10.17 2.71
C LEU A 41 -2.93 -10.16 3.93
N THR A 42 -2.28 -11.28 4.18
CA THR A 42 -1.16 -11.37 5.11
C THR A 42 0.14 -11.37 4.34
N ILE A 43 1.07 -10.51 4.75
CA ILE A 43 2.44 -10.47 4.25
C ILE A 43 3.36 -10.86 5.39
N THR A 44 4.10 -11.96 5.21
CA THR A 44 5.15 -12.37 6.15
C THR A 44 6.51 -11.94 5.59
N ASN A 45 7.24 -11.21 6.39
CA ASN A 45 8.61 -10.80 6.10
C ASN A 45 9.52 -11.61 7.03
N ASP A 46 10.17 -12.63 6.45
CA ASP A 46 11.05 -13.53 7.20
C ASP A 46 12.34 -12.83 7.62
N THR A 47 12.77 -11.81 6.86
CA THR A 47 14.01 -11.06 7.10
C THR A 47 13.91 -10.18 8.36
N ASP A 48 12.83 -9.41 8.48
CA ASP A 48 12.60 -8.53 9.63
C ASP A 48 11.72 -9.17 10.72
N ASN A 49 11.36 -10.45 10.54
CA ASN A 49 10.48 -11.22 11.42
C ASN A 49 9.21 -10.43 11.78
N SER A 50 8.54 -9.93 10.74
CA SER A 50 7.32 -9.12 10.87
C SER A 50 6.19 -9.70 10.04
N THR A 51 4.96 -9.43 10.48
CA THR A 51 3.75 -9.81 9.75
C THR A 51 2.83 -8.61 9.61
N TYR A 52 2.40 -8.34 8.38
CA TYR A 52 1.45 -7.29 8.06
C TYR A 52 0.13 -7.90 7.61
N TYR A 53 -0.97 -7.35 8.12
CA TYR A 53 -2.33 -7.67 7.69
C TYR A 53 -2.90 -6.46 6.98
N TYR A 54 -3.11 -6.59 5.67
CA TYR A 54 -3.86 -5.67 4.84
C TYR A 54 -5.32 -6.13 4.77
N TYR A 55 -6.25 -5.18 4.83
CA TYR A 55 -7.68 -5.48 4.80
C TYR A 55 -8.43 -4.50 3.91
N LEU A 56 -9.47 -5.00 3.27
CA LEU A 56 -10.44 -4.24 2.51
C LEU A 56 -11.84 -4.69 2.92
N ALA A 57 -12.70 -3.73 3.28
CA ALA A 57 -14.10 -3.97 3.58
C ALA A 57 -14.98 -2.93 2.88
N SER A 58 -16.23 -3.28 2.62
CA SER A 58 -17.25 -2.36 2.12
C SER A 58 -18.26 -2.05 3.21
N VAL A 59 -18.61 -0.78 3.36
CA VAL A 59 -19.74 -0.34 4.17
C VAL A 59 -20.85 0.12 3.25
N GLU A 60 -21.99 -0.57 3.29
CA GLU A 60 -23.13 -0.32 2.43
C GLU A 60 -24.29 0.29 3.24
N ASN A 61 -24.94 1.31 2.69
CA ASN A 61 -26.15 1.88 3.27
C ASN A 61 -27.39 1.53 2.43
N LYS A 62 -28.18 0.57 2.90
CA LYS A 62 -29.50 0.23 2.33
C LYS A 62 -30.64 1.04 2.95
N GLY A 63 -30.34 1.87 3.96
CA GLY A 63 -31.29 2.70 4.67
C GLY A 63 -31.84 3.87 3.84
N LYS A 64 -32.98 4.42 4.26
CA LYS A 64 -33.60 5.58 3.59
C LYS A 64 -32.85 6.89 3.81
N LYS A 65 -32.12 7.02 4.92
CA LYS A 65 -31.36 8.22 5.29
C LYS A 65 -29.88 8.04 4.96
N PRO A 66 -29.16 9.10 4.56
CA PRO A 66 -27.70 9.04 4.43
C PRO A 66 -27.04 8.63 5.75
N TYR A 67 -25.93 7.90 5.65
CA TYR A 67 -25.11 7.50 6.79
C TYR A 67 -23.84 8.34 6.80
N ASP A 68 -23.66 9.15 7.84
CA ASP A 68 -22.44 9.92 8.07
C ASP A 68 -21.36 8.98 8.64
N THR A 69 -20.23 8.87 7.93
CA THR A 69 -19.13 7.96 8.27
C THR A 69 -18.37 8.41 9.51
N LYS A 70 -18.60 9.62 10.05
CA LYS A 70 -18.13 9.99 11.39
C LYS A 70 -18.71 9.09 12.49
N ASN A 71 -19.85 8.44 12.23
CA ASN A 71 -20.45 7.46 13.14
C ASN A 71 -19.85 6.05 13.00
N LEU A 72 -18.95 5.85 12.02
CA LEU A 72 -18.27 4.58 11.78
C LEU A 72 -17.01 4.54 12.65
N ILE A 73 -17.18 4.16 13.90
CA ILE A 73 -16.06 3.99 14.84
C ILE A 73 -15.59 2.54 14.76
N TYR A 74 -14.36 2.34 14.29
CA TYR A 74 -13.75 1.02 14.19
C TYR A 74 -12.27 1.03 14.56
N THR A 75 -11.78 -0.13 14.98
CA THR A 75 -10.36 -0.40 15.22
C THR A 75 -10.02 -1.82 14.78
N VAL A 76 -8.76 -2.06 14.41
CA VAL A 76 -8.24 -3.42 14.23
C VAL A 76 -7.78 -3.94 15.58
N THR A 77 -8.28 -5.11 15.99
CA THR A 77 -7.94 -5.75 17.28
C THR A 77 -7.84 -7.26 17.12
N ASP A 78 -7.09 -7.90 18.02
CA ASP A 78 -7.29 -9.31 18.33
C ASP A 78 -8.46 -9.40 19.33
N ASP A 79 -9.41 -10.30 19.06
CA ASP A 79 -10.63 -10.53 19.85
C ASP A 79 -10.32 -10.90 21.33
N ASN A 80 -9.12 -11.42 21.62
CA ASN A 80 -8.76 -11.98 22.93
C ASN A 80 -8.10 -10.99 23.92
N GLU A 81 -8.19 -9.68 23.69
CA GLU A 81 -7.71 -8.61 24.58
C GLU A 81 -6.33 -8.87 25.24
N LYS A 82 -5.26 -8.62 24.48
CA LYS A 82 -4.00 -8.12 25.05
C LYS A 82 -3.60 -6.89 24.26
N ASP A 83 -2.98 -5.92 24.92
CA ASP A 83 -2.35 -4.80 24.23
C ASP A 83 -1.50 -5.33 23.07
N ILE A 84 -1.85 -4.91 21.87
CA ILE A 84 -1.21 -5.41 20.66
C ILE A 84 -0.01 -4.51 20.39
N SER A 85 1.20 -5.07 20.41
CA SER A 85 2.40 -4.34 20.04
C SER A 85 2.45 -4.14 18.53
N VAL A 86 1.93 -2.99 18.09
CA VAL A 86 1.90 -2.59 16.67
C VAL A 86 3.20 -1.88 16.31
N ILE A 87 3.85 -2.28 15.21
CA ILE A 87 5.03 -1.59 14.67
C ILE A 87 4.65 -0.57 13.58
N ASP A 88 3.53 -0.78 12.90
CA ASP A 88 3.03 0.14 11.89
C ASP A 88 1.52 -0.05 11.68
N LYS A 89 0.81 1.03 11.34
CA LYS A 89 -0.61 0.96 11.01
C LYS A 89 -1.03 2.12 10.12
N TYR A 90 -1.98 1.83 9.24
CA TYR A 90 -2.70 2.81 8.48
C TYR A 90 -4.15 2.38 8.34
N GLN A 91 -5.08 3.32 8.42
CA GLN A 91 -6.50 3.08 8.20
C GLN A 91 -7.13 4.28 7.49
N SER A 92 -8.06 4.03 6.59
CA SER A 92 -8.77 5.07 5.87
C SER A 92 -10.18 4.66 5.48
N THR A 93 -11.05 5.67 5.45
CA THR A 93 -12.41 5.63 4.94
C THR A 93 -12.62 6.90 4.10
N PRO A 94 -12.60 6.83 2.76
CA PRO A 94 -12.45 8.02 1.91
C PRO A 94 -13.73 8.87 1.79
N SER A 95 -14.90 8.32 2.13
CA SER A 95 -16.18 9.04 2.02
C SER A 95 -16.65 9.55 3.36
N TYR A 96 -17.20 10.78 3.39
CA TYR A 96 -17.83 11.36 4.58
C TYR A 96 -19.30 10.96 4.76
N ILE A 97 -19.98 10.62 3.66
CA ILE A 97 -21.41 10.28 3.64
C ILE A 97 -21.63 9.10 2.69
N ILE A 98 -22.47 8.15 3.09
CA ILE A 98 -22.94 7.03 2.26
C ILE A 98 -24.44 7.21 2.02
N ASN A 99 -24.85 7.54 0.79
CA ASN A 99 -26.28 7.66 0.46
C ASN A 99 -26.95 6.30 0.30
N LYS A 100 -28.29 6.30 0.19
CA LYS A 100 -29.08 5.09 -0.05
C LYS A 100 -28.58 4.35 -1.29
N GLY A 101 -28.33 3.05 -1.14
CA GLY A 101 -27.88 2.15 -2.21
C GLY A 101 -26.41 2.35 -2.61
N GLN A 102 -25.68 3.22 -1.92
CA GLN A 102 -24.26 3.42 -2.13
C GLN A 102 -23.44 2.66 -1.08
N ASN A 103 -22.16 2.51 -1.38
CA ASN A 103 -21.16 2.01 -0.46
C ASN A 103 -19.94 2.94 -0.41
N THR A 104 -19.14 2.76 0.64
CA THR A 104 -17.76 3.22 0.70
C THR A 104 -16.87 2.05 1.10
N TYR A 105 -15.56 2.27 1.14
CA TYR A 105 -14.60 1.27 1.55
C TYR A 105 -13.91 1.66 2.84
N ILE A 106 -13.59 0.64 3.63
CA ILE A 106 -12.59 0.72 4.69
C ILE A 106 -11.38 -0.06 4.18
N TYR A 107 -10.21 0.53 4.24
CA TYR A 107 -8.97 -0.16 3.92
C TYR A 107 -7.84 0.29 4.82
N GLY A 108 -6.85 -0.58 4.96
CA GLY A 108 -5.70 -0.28 5.78
C GLY A 108 -4.77 -1.46 5.91
N TYR A 109 -3.79 -1.28 6.78
CA TYR A 109 -2.91 -2.33 7.22
C TYR A 109 -2.54 -2.17 8.69
N ILE A 110 -2.14 -3.28 9.30
CA ILE A 110 -1.53 -3.30 10.63
C ILE A 110 -0.35 -4.28 10.61
N GLY A 111 0.79 -3.85 11.13
CA GLY A 111 2.03 -4.59 11.19
C GLY A 111 2.42 -4.94 12.62
N PHE A 112 2.96 -6.14 12.81
CA PHE A 112 3.39 -6.66 14.11
C PHE A 112 4.81 -7.22 14.05
N PRO A 113 5.57 -7.17 15.15
CA PRO A 113 6.72 -8.03 15.34
C PRO A 113 6.21 -9.46 15.62
N ASN A 114 6.74 -10.46 14.92
CA ASN A 114 6.30 -11.86 14.98
C ASN A 114 4.83 -12.09 14.55
N ASN A 115 4.38 -13.35 14.50
CA ASN A 115 3.01 -13.74 14.12
C ASN A 115 2.24 -14.36 15.30
N ASP A 116 2.17 -13.65 16.43
CA ASP A 116 1.49 -14.17 17.62
C ASP A 116 -0.02 -13.86 17.66
N GLN A 117 -0.52 -13.09 16.70
CA GLN A 117 -1.92 -12.67 16.63
C GLN A 117 -2.76 -13.76 15.94
N LYS A 118 -3.79 -14.26 16.64
CA LYS A 118 -4.55 -15.45 16.20
C LYS A 118 -5.96 -15.13 15.74
N ASN A 119 -6.54 -14.01 16.19
CA ASN A 119 -7.91 -13.66 15.86
C ASN A 119 -8.07 -12.17 15.57
N LEU A 120 -7.29 -11.65 14.62
CA LEU A 120 -7.41 -10.27 14.16
C LEU A 120 -8.72 -10.04 13.41
N GLY A 121 -9.26 -8.83 13.54
CA GLY A 121 -10.45 -8.39 12.81
C GLY A 121 -10.77 -6.93 13.04
N LEU A 122 -11.84 -6.48 12.39
CA LEU A 122 -12.39 -5.14 12.58
C LEU A 122 -13.41 -5.18 13.72
N SER A 123 -13.13 -4.41 14.76
CA SER A 123 -14.06 -4.18 15.87
C SER A 123 -14.79 -2.88 15.65
N PHE A 124 -16.12 -2.91 15.78
CA PHE A 124 -17.01 -1.76 15.59
C PHE A 124 -17.78 -1.45 16.86
N ASN A 125 -18.26 -0.20 16.96
CA ASN A 125 -19.23 0.21 17.98
C ASN A 125 -18.78 -0.10 19.42
N ASN A 126 -17.51 0.17 19.74
CA ASN A 126 -16.87 -0.15 21.02
C ASN A 126 -16.94 -1.65 21.36
N LYS A 127 -16.47 -2.51 20.44
CA LYS A 127 -16.41 -3.98 20.59
C LYS A 127 -17.76 -4.71 20.64
N LYS A 128 -18.87 -4.05 20.28
CA LYS A 128 -20.18 -4.73 20.17
C LYS A 128 -20.26 -5.68 19.00
N GLN A 129 -19.48 -5.42 17.95
CA GLN A 129 -19.49 -6.18 16.72
C GLN A 129 -18.05 -6.42 16.29
N PHE A 130 -17.77 -7.64 15.87
CA PHE A 130 -16.45 -8.06 15.46
C PHE A 130 -16.54 -8.79 14.13
N LEU A 131 -15.72 -8.35 13.19
CA LEU A 131 -15.62 -8.92 11.87
C LEU A 131 -14.23 -9.56 11.71
N PRO A 132 -14.10 -10.86 12.02
CA PRO A 132 -12.80 -11.53 12.06
C PRO A 132 -12.22 -11.71 10.66
N PHE A 133 -10.93 -11.46 10.49
CA PHE A 133 -10.25 -11.65 9.20
C PHE A 133 -10.28 -13.10 8.72
N LYS A 134 -10.27 -14.07 9.64
CA LYS A 134 -10.44 -15.51 9.32
C LYS A 134 -11.82 -15.88 8.76
N ALA A 135 -12.78 -14.95 8.72
CA ALA A 135 -14.03 -15.12 7.98
C ALA A 135 -13.83 -15.04 6.46
N PHE A 136 -12.67 -14.54 6.02
CA PHE A 136 -12.28 -14.48 4.62
C PHE A 136 -11.18 -15.51 4.33
N ASP A 137 -11.08 -15.94 3.07
CA ASP A 137 -9.95 -16.78 2.62
C ASP A 137 -8.71 -15.88 2.46
N ILE A 138 -7.95 -15.75 3.55
CA ILE A 138 -6.82 -14.83 3.65
C ILE A 138 -5.75 -15.16 2.60
N ARG A 139 -5.47 -14.19 1.71
CA ARG A 139 -4.35 -14.28 0.77
C ARG A 139 -3.03 -14.18 1.53
N LYS A 140 -2.01 -14.85 1.02
CA LYS A 140 -0.69 -14.86 1.64
C LYS A 140 0.35 -14.43 0.63
N ALA A 141 1.23 -13.53 1.05
CA ALA A 141 2.42 -13.13 0.32
C ALA A 141 3.63 -13.14 1.26
N SER A 142 4.82 -13.18 0.68
CA SER A 142 6.08 -13.11 1.42
C SER A 142 7.07 -12.19 0.72
N ASP A 143 8.02 -11.66 1.49
CA ASP A 143 9.22 -10.97 0.99
C ASP A 143 10.01 -11.79 -0.04
N LYS A 144 9.89 -13.13 -0.03
CA LYS A 144 10.50 -14.02 -1.04
C LYS A 144 9.93 -13.87 -2.45
N ASN A 145 8.73 -13.32 -2.58
CA ASN A 145 8.09 -13.04 -3.87
C ASN A 145 8.51 -11.69 -4.46
N VAL A 146 9.26 -10.88 -3.69
CA VAL A 146 9.86 -9.64 -4.19
C VAL A 146 11.13 -9.96 -4.95
N LYS A 147 11.28 -9.36 -6.12
CA LYS A 147 12.46 -9.50 -6.96
C LYS A 147 13.33 -8.26 -6.84
N ASP A 148 14.55 -8.44 -6.36
CA ASP A 148 15.54 -7.37 -6.35
C ASP A 148 15.95 -7.05 -7.79
N SER A 149 16.05 -5.76 -8.12
CA SER A 149 16.50 -5.31 -9.43
C SER A 149 17.20 -3.95 -9.32
N LYS A 150 18.21 -3.76 -10.18
CA LYS A 150 18.87 -2.47 -10.42
C LYS A 150 18.46 -1.84 -11.75
N ASP A 151 17.65 -2.55 -12.52
CA ASP A 151 17.18 -2.08 -13.83
C ASP A 151 16.10 -1.02 -13.66
N ALA A 152 16.03 -0.08 -14.60
CA ALA A 152 14.97 0.93 -14.62
C ALA A 152 13.60 0.33 -14.93
N LYS A 153 13.53 -0.89 -15.46
CA LYS A 153 12.29 -1.61 -15.76
C LYS A 153 12.34 -3.03 -15.23
N TYR A 154 11.44 -3.37 -14.33
CA TYR A 154 11.43 -4.70 -13.69
C TYR A 154 10.06 -5.02 -13.08
N THR A 155 9.87 -6.30 -12.73
CA THR A 155 8.74 -6.72 -11.90
C THR A 155 9.19 -6.70 -10.44
N PHE A 156 8.60 -5.82 -9.63
CA PHE A 156 8.89 -5.73 -8.19
C PHE A 156 8.35 -6.93 -7.42
N PHE A 157 7.08 -7.28 -7.65
CA PHE A 157 6.40 -8.37 -6.96
C PHE A 157 5.51 -9.14 -7.93
N GLU A 158 5.46 -10.47 -7.77
CA GLU A 158 4.51 -11.28 -8.51
C GLU A 158 4.13 -12.57 -7.76
N ASP A 159 2.82 -12.81 -7.66
CA ASP A 159 2.24 -14.10 -7.28
C ASP A 159 1.05 -14.45 -8.20
N ASP A 160 0.26 -15.46 -7.83
CA ASP A 160 -0.92 -15.90 -8.59
C ASP A 160 -2.06 -14.86 -8.60
N THR A 161 -2.04 -13.88 -7.69
CA THR A 161 -3.11 -12.93 -7.43
C THR A 161 -2.81 -11.50 -7.91
N LEU A 162 -1.56 -11.08 -7.81
CA LEU A 162 -1.11 -9.71 -8.03
C LEU A 162 0.25 -9.68 -8.73
N GLN A 163 0.43 -8.71 -9.61
CA GLN A 163 1.72 -8.32 -10.14
C GLN A 163 1.92 -6.82 -9.95
N ILE A 164 3.12 -6.43 -9.51
CA ILE A 164 3.56 -5.04 -9.38
C ILE A 164 4.81 -4.86 -10.22
N GLY A 165 4.73 -4.06 -11.27
CA GLY A 165 5.83 -3.71 -12.16
C GLY A 165 6.25 -2.26 -11.97
N VAL A 166 7.54 -1.98 -12.21
CA VAL A 166 8.13 -0.64 -12.22
C VAL A 166 8.74 -0.40 -13.59
N ASP A 167 8.45 0.75 -14.19
CA ASP A 167 9.04 1.17 -15.46
C ASP A 167 9.44 2.65 -15.41
N ALA A 168 10.74 2.87 -15.36
CA ALA A 168 11.43 4.16 -15.43
C ALA A 168 12.32 4.24 -16.69
N SER A 169 12.14 3.35 -17.67
CA SER A 169 12.95 3.34 -18.90
C SER A 169 12.79 4.58 -19.77
N LYS A 170 11.71 5.34 -19.54
CA LYS A 170 11.41 6.61 -20.21
C LYS A 170 11.50 7.80 -19.25
N ALA A 171 12.11 7.63 -18.08
CA ALA A 171 12.21 8.68 -17.10
C ALA A 171 12.94 9.89 -17.70
N SER A 172 12.46 11.08 -17.40
CA SER A 172 12.99 12.32 -17.97
C SER A 172 13.04 13.42 -16.92
N CYS A 173 14.07 14.26 -17.00
CA CYS A 173 14.27 15.40 -16.13
C CYS A 173 13.81 16.69 -16.82
N VAL A 174 12.92 17.45 -16.19
CA VAL A 174 12.43 18.75 -16.66
C VAL A 174 12.57 19.79 -15.55
N TYR A 175 12.51 21.08 -15.90
CA TYR A 175 12.45 22.17 -14.93
C TYR A 175 11.14 22.92 -15.13
N GLU A 176 10.27 22.88 -14.13
CA GLU A 176 8.93 23.45 -14.20
C GLU A 176 8.57 24.05 -12.83
N ASN A 177 7.89 25.19 -12.82
CA ASN A 177 7.44 25.86 -11.59
C ASN A 177 8.54 26.13 -10.56
N GLY A 178 9.79 26.33 -11.00
CA GLY A 178 10.93 26.60 -10.11
C GLY A 178 11.56 25.34 -9.50
N GLU A 179 11.22 24.15 -10.00
CA GLU A 179 11.69 22.87 -9.48
C GLU A 179 12.27 22.00 -10.60
N THR A 180 13.29 21.21 -10.24
CA THR A 180 13.66 20.06 -11.08
C THR A 180 12.67 18.94 -10.81
N VAL A 181 12.03 18.42 -11.86
CA VAL A 181 11.05 17.33 -11.76
C VAL A 181 11.52 16.14 -12.58
N LEU A 182 11.60 14.98 -11.93
CA LEU A 182 11.83 13.70 -12.58
C LEU A 182 10.47 13.02 -12.85
N LYS A 183 10.12 12.89 -14.12
CA LYS A 183 8.82 12.40 -14.62
C LYS A 183 8.93 11.07 -15.35
N ASN A 184 7.79 10.56 -15.83
CA ASN A 184 7.67 9.37 -16.68
C ASN A 184 8.10 8.05 -16.00
N ILE A 185 8.00 7.99 -14.66
CA ILE A 185 8.19 6.77 -13.88
C ILE A 185 6.82 6.18 -13.59
N LYS A 186 6.64 4.88 -13.85
CA LYS A 186 5.34 4.21 -13.72
C LYS A 186 5.43 3.02 -12.80
N ILE A 187 4.40 2.84 -11.97
CA ILE A 187 4.11 1.57 -11.32
C ILE A 187 2.86 0.98 -11.96
N THR A 188 2.97 -0.26 -12.41
CA THR A 188 1.85 -1.02 -12.96
C THR A 188 1.39 -2.04 -11.94
N TYR A 189 0.13 -1.97 -11.56
CA TYR A 189 -0.51 -2.94 -10.69
C TYR A 189 -1.54 -3.74 -11.48
N LYS A 190 -1.42 -5.07 -11.43
CA LYS A 190 -2.31 -5.98 -12.16
C LYS A 190 -2.92 -7.00 -11.21
N ASN A 191 -4.25 -6.90 -11.03
CA ASN A 191 -5.03 -7.92 -10.37
C ASN A 191 -5.26 -9.09 -11.34
N LYS A 192 -4.83 -10.29 -10.96
CA LYS A 192 -4.97 -11.52 -11.74
C LYS A 192 -6.23 -12.31 -11.37
N THR A 193 -6.96 -11.88 -10.34
CA THR A 193 -8.12 -12.59 -9.78
C THR A 193 -9.45 -12.06 -10.34
N ASP A 194 -10.51 -12.83 -10.10
CA ASP A 194 -11.91 -12.45 -10.42
C ASP A 194 -12.61 -11.73 -9.26
N SER A 195 -11.86 -11.33 -8.24
CA SER A 195 -12.32 -10.62 -7.05
C SER A 195 -11.63 -9.26 -6.94
N ARG A 196 -12.23 -8.34 -6.19
CA ARG A 196 -11.52 -7.12 -5.77
C ARG A 196 -10.46 -7.49 -4.73
N ILE A 197 -9.28 -6.88 -4.81
CA ILE A 197 -8.17 -7.16 -3.89
C ILE A 197 -7.57 -5.89 -3.29
N ILE A 198 -7.08 -5.97 -2.06
CA ILE A 198 -6.21 -4.96 -1.45
C ILE A 198 -4.78 -5.06 -2.02
N VAL A 199 -4.13 -3.92 -2.21
CA VAL A 199 -2.78 -3.83 -2.76
C VAL A 199 -1.78 -3.44 -1.65
N PRO A 200 -0.66 -4.16 -1.48
CA PRO A 200 0.43 -3.74 -0.60
C PRO A 200 1.01 -2.40 -1.04
N TYR A 201 1.29 -1.51 -0.10
CA TYR A 201 1.73 -0.16 -0.45
C TYR A 201 3.20 -0.15 -0.89
N LEU A 202 3.45 0.55 -1.99
CA LEU A 202 4.78 1.02 -2.36
C LEU A 202 4.91 2.49 -2.01
N THR A 203 5.99 2.83 -1.32
CA THR A 203 6.37 4.19 -0.96
C THR A 203 7.62 4.57 -1.76
N PRO A 204 7.46 5.08 -2.99
CA PRO A 204 8.58 5.59 -3.75
C PRO A 204 9.25 6.78 -3.04
N SER A 205 10.56 6.87 -3.15
CA SER A 205 11.34 8.05 -2.76
C SER A 205 12.49 8.25 -3.73
N ALA A 206 13.01 9.47 -3.83
CA ALA A 206 14.18 9.75 -4.64
C ALA A 206 15.08 10.81 -4.01
N THR A 207 16.36 10.74 -4.38
CA THR A 207 17.33 11.81 -4.16
C THR A 207 17.94 12.27 -5.46
N LEU A 208 18.33 13.53 -5.50
CA LEU A 208 19.12 14.16 -6.55
C LEU A 208 20.46 14.57 -5.94
N GLU A 209 21.56 14.00 -6.44
CA GLU A 209 22.90 14.55 -6.21
C GLU A 209 23.13 15.69 -7.21
N GLY A 210 23.08 16.93 -6.75
CA GLY A 210 23.01 18.09 -7.64
C GLY A 210 23.55 19.38 -7.03
N VAL A 211 23.39 20.48 -7.77
CA VAL A 211 23.78 21.83 -7.39
C VAL A 211 22.61 22.55 -6.74
N ASP A 212 22.91 23.33 -5.70
CA ASP A 212 21.95 24.19 -5.01
C ASP A 212 21.64 25.46 -5.82
N LEU A 213 20.38 25.64 -6.18
CA LEU A 213 19.87 26.80 -6.92
C LEU A 213 19.37 27.92 -6.00
N SER A 214 19.37 27.74 -4.68
CA SER A 214 18.78 28.69 -3.74
C SER A 214 19.37 30.10 -3.88
N ASN A 215 18.48 31.07 -4.14
CA ASN A 215 18.74 32.52 -4.18
C ASN A 215 19.77 33.01 -5.20
N LYS A 216 20.21 32.17 -6.14
CA LYS A 216 21.29 32.52 -7.08
C LYS A 216 20.84 32.61 -8.53
N TYR A 217 19.77 31.91 -8.91
CA TYR A 217 19.38 31.77 -10.31
C TYR A 217 17.85 31.72 -10.46
N ASP A 218 17.35 32.38 -11.50
CA ASP A 218 15.94 32.35 -11.91
C ASP A 218 15.88 31.78 -13.32
N PHE A 219 15.92 30.45 -13.42
CA PHE A 219 15.89 29.74 -14.70
C PHE A 219 14.46 29.56 -15.18
N ALA A 220 14.22 29.75 -16.48
CA ALA A 220 12.90 29.54 -17.06
C ALA A 220 12.63 28.05 -17.39
N ASN A 221 13.68 27.28 -17.68
CA ASN A 221 13.56 25.90 -18.18
C ASN A 221 14.87 25.11 -18.02
N MET A 222 14.80 23.82 -18.35
CA MET A 222 15.91 22.88 -18.22
C MET A 222 17.08 23.17 -19.19
N ASP A 223 16.83 23.78 -20.36
CA ASP A 223 17.88 24.05 -21.34
C ASP A 223 18.79 25.20 -20.88
N GLU A 224 18.24 26.18 -20.16
CA GLU A 224 19.04 27.23 -19.51
C GLU A 224 19.95 26.65 -18.42
N ILE A 225 19.42 25.74 -17.59
CA ILE A 225 20.20 25.05 -16.55
C ILE A 225 21.34 24.25 -17.18
N LYS A 226 21.05 23.46 -18.21
CA LYS A 226 22.07 22.66 -18.94
C LYS A 226 23.18 23.51 -19.54
N SER A 227 22.86 24.74 -19.93
CA SER A 227 23.80 25.67 -20.57
C SER A 227 24.56 26.54 -19.56
N HIS A 228 24.18 26.50 -18.29
CA HIS A 228 24.79 27.30 -17.23
C HIS A 228 26.06 26.64 -16.71
N ASP A 229 27.13 27.44 -16.58
CA ASP A 229 28.36 27.00 -15.94
C ASP A 229 28.28 27.21 -14.43
N PHE A 230 28.10 26.12 -13.68
CA PHE A 230 28.04 26.14 -12.22
C PHE A 230 29.43 26.12 -11.55
N THR A 231 30.53 26.15 -12.31
CA THR A 231 31.88 26.12 -11.74
C THR A 231 32.17 27.37 -10.90
N THR A 232 33.01 27.21 -9.88
CA THR A 232 33.45 28.32 -9.03
C THR A 232 34.98 28.36 -9.04
N ASN A 233 35.56 29.46 -9.50
CA ASN A 233 37.01 29.62 -9.67
C ASN A 233 37.65 28.49 -10.51
N GLY A 234 36.97 28.03 -11.56
CA GLY A 234 37.44 26.96 -12.44
C GLY A 234 37.39 25.55 -11.83
N MET A 235 36.79 25.39 -10.65
CA MET A 235 36.57 24.09 -10.01
C MET A 235 35.15 23.58 -10.27
N ALA A 236 34.99 22.25 -10.31
CA ALA A 236 33.70 21.59 -10.43
C ALA A 236 32.69 22.13 -9.39
N PRO A 237 31.40 22.20 -9.75
CA PRO A 237 30.38 22.68 -8.83
C PRO A 237 30.32 21.81 -7.58
N LYS A 238 30.03 22.44 -6.43
CA LYS A 238 29.79 21.69 -5.20
C LYS A 238 28.41 21.04 -5.28
N THR A 239 28.37 19.72 -5.29
CA THR A 239 27.12 18.96 -5.25
C THR A 239 26.72 18.60 -3.81
N GLN A 240 25.42 18.42 -3.59
CA GLN A 240 24.83 17.87 -2.37
C GLN A 240 23.57 17.06 -2.70
N SER A 241 23.10 16.30 -1.70
CA SER A 241 21.93 15.44 -1.83
C SER A 241 20.64 16.20 -1.51
N PHE A 242 19.70 16.20 -2.45
CA PHE A 242 18.36 16.79 -2.29
C PHE A 242 17.31 15.68 -2.28
N LYS A 243 16.38 15.74 -1.33
CA LYS A 243 15.25 14.80 -1.27
C LYS A 243 14.11 15.31 -2.13
N ALA A 244 13.42 14.40 -2.80
CA ALA A 244 12.22 14.76 -3.55
C ALA A 244 10.95 14.68 -2.70
N ASP A 245 10.02 15.59 -3.00
CA ASP A 245 8.60 15.37 -2.76
C ASP A 245 8.03 14.48 -3.88
N VAL A 246 7.02 13.66 -3.55
CA VAL A 246 6.55 12.59 -4.45
C VAL A 246 5.05 12.66 -4.65
N THR A 247 4.62 12.61 -5.91
CA THR A 247 3.20 12.64 -6.29
C THR A 247 2.78 11.39 -7.07
N GLY A 248 1.47 11.13 -7.15
CA GLY A 248 0.88 10.14 -8.08
C GLY A 248 1.02 8.64 -7.74
N TYR A 249 1.58 8.27 -6.58
CA TYR A 249 1.99 6.88 -6.30
C TYR A 249 0.99 5.98 -5.56
N VAL A 250 -0.07 6.53 -4.97
CA VAL A 250 -0.89 5.78 -4.00
C VAL A 250 -2.03 5.01 -4.67
N LEU A 251 -2.04 3.68 -4.53
CA LEU A 251 -3.11 2.78 -4.94
C LEU A 251 -3.49 1.84 -3.79
N TYR A 252 -4.77 1.81 -3.41
CA TYR A 252 -5.23 1.05 -2.24
C TYR A 252 -5.77 -0.33 -2.58
N PHE A 253 -6.54 -0.45 -3.66
CA PHE A 253 -7.17 -1.70 -4.09
C PHE A 253 -7.31 -1.74 -5.60
N LEU A 254 -7.60 -2.93 -6.12
CA LEU A 254 -7.87 -3.17 -7.54
C LEU A 254 -9.18 -3.95 -7.70
N ASP A 255 -10.01 -3.52 -8.64
CA ASP A 255 -11.14 -4.28 -9.12
C ASP A 255 -10.72 -5.57 -9.83
N LYS A 256 -11.70 -6.47 -10.02
CA LYS A 256 -11.54 -7.74 -10.74
C LYS A 256 -10.78 -7.54 -12.05
N LYS A 257 -9.73 -8.34 -12.27
CA LYS A 257 -8.88 -8.33 -13.48
C LYS A 257 -8.35 -6.94 -13.90
N GLN A 258 -8.37 -5.97 -13.00
CA GLN A 258 -8.00 -4.60 -13.31
C GLN A 258 -6.48 -4.48 -13.45
N THR A 259 -6.05 -3.68 -14.42
CA THR A 259 -4.67 -3.19 -14.52
C THR A 259 -4.70 -1.67 -14.40
N VAL A 260 -3.89 -1.12 -13.49
CA VAL A 260 -3.76 0.32 -13.27
C VAL A 260 -2.30 0.71 -13.45
N ASN A 261 -2.06 1.80 -14.17
CA ASN A 261 -0.76 2.45 -14.26
C ASN A 261 -0.80 3.74 -13.45
N THR A 262 0.06 3.85 -12.45
CA THR A 262 0.23 5.07 -11.65
C THR A 262 1.49 5.77 -12.12
N GLU A 263 1.38 7.03 -12.51
CA GLU A 263 2.51 7.87 -12.90
C GLU A 263 3.05 8.60 -11.68
N ILE A 264 4.37 8.57 -11.51
CA ILE A 264 5.07 9.16 -10.37
C ILE A 264 5.92 10.30 -10.88
N GLU A 265 5.84 11.41 -10.15
CA GLU A 265 6.75 12.54 -10.31
C GLU A 265 7.51 12.76 -9.00
N PHE A 266 8.81 13.03 -9.12
CA PHE A 266 9.68 13.40 -8.01
C PHE A 266 10.11 14.85 -8.19
N HIS A 267 9.79 15.69 -7.21
CA HIS A 267 9.97 17.13 -7.23
C HIS A 267 11.14 17.51 -6.33
N PHE A 268 12.16 18.13 -6.91
CA PHE A 268 13.36 18.58 -6.21
C PHE A 268 13.38 20.11 -6.19
N GLU A 269 12.96 20.68 -5.06
CA GLU A 269 12.98 22.12 -4.87
C GLU A 269 14.41 22.67 -4.91
N LYS A 270 14.61 23.75 -5.67
CA LYS A 270 15.87 24.53 -5.68
C LYS A 270 17.13 23.71 -5.93
N ALA A 271 17.02 22.66 -6.74
CA ALA A 271 18.13 21.79 -7.09
C ALA A 271 18.17 21.56 -8.60
N ALA A 272 19.37 21.35 -9.14
CA ALA A 272 19.56 20.89 -10.51
C ALA A 272 20.66 19.84 -10.57
N PRO A 273 20.60 18.89 -11.52
CA PRO A 273 21.74 18.03 -11.81
C PRO A 273 22.98 18.83 -12.22
N ASP A 274 24.16 18.33 -11.88
CA ASP A 274 25.39 18.76 -12.53
C ASP A 274 25.47 18.14 -13.94
N PHE A 275 25.32 18.96 -14.97
CA PHE A 275 25.36 18.54 -16.37
C PHE A 275 26.77 18.47 -16.96
N THR A 276 27.81 18.86 -16.21
CA THR A 276 29.20 18.82 -16.67
C THR A 276 29.71 17.38 -16.81
N ASP A 277 29.23 16.46 -15.97
CA ASP A 277 29.50 15.02 -16.07
C ASP A 277 28.25 14.25 -16.50
N LYS A 278 28.09 14.06 -17.82
CA LYS A 278 26.98 13.29 -18.40
C LYS A 278 27.02 11.79 -18.06
N SER A 279 28.14 11.27 -17.55
CA SER A 279 28.24 9.87 -17.13
C SER A 279 27.63 9.62 -15.75
N THR A 280 27.45 10.68 -14.97
CA THR A 280 26.82 10.60 -13.65
C THR A 280 25.32 10.31 -13.79
N LYS A 281 24.83 9.40 -12.94
CA LYS A 281 23.40 9.14 -12.75
C LYS A 281 22.96 9.82 -11.46
N PRO A 282 22.52 11.08 -11.52
CA PRO A 282 22.36 11.92 -10.33
C PRO A 282 21.09 11.61 -9.55
N PHE A 283 20.11 10.95 -10.20
CA PHE A 283 18.88 10.53 -9.56
C PHE A 283 19.02 9.12 -8.99
N VAL A 284 18.78 8.98 -7.69
CA VAL A 284 18.68 7.68 -7.02
C VAL A 284 17.22 7.49 -6.60
N VAL A 285 16.56 6.48 -7.17
CA VAL A 285 15.16 6.17 -6.89
C VAL A 285 15.07 4.89 -6.08
N HIS A 286 14.25 4.93 -5.03
CA HIS A 286 13.95 3.81 -4.17
C HIS A 286 12.47 3.45 -4.29
N MET A 287 12.18 2.18 -4.55
CA MET A 287 10.84 1.60 -4.48
C MET A 287 10.75 0.79 -3.20
N ASN A 288 10.15 1.40 -2.17
CA ASN A 288 10.14 0.83 -0.82
C ASN A 288 8.80 0.13 -0.54
N SER A 289 8.86 -1.02 0.11
CA SER A 289 7.70 -1.62 0.76
C SER A 289 8.06 -2.05 2.17
N LYS A 290 7.50 -1.36 3.16
CA LYS A 290 7.67 -1.72 4.58
C LYS A 290 7.19 -3.13 4.89
N ALA A 291 6.04 -3.52 4.33
CA ALA A 291 5.44 -4.81 4.63
C ALA A 291 6.27 -5.99 4.09
N PHE A 292 6.94 -5.80 2.96
CA PHE A 292 7.90 -6.77 2.45
C PHE A 292 9.32 -6.59 3.03
N GLY A 293 9.62 -5.50 3.75
CA GLY A 293 10.98 -5.18 4.21
C GLY A 293 11.98 -4.96 3.07
N LYS A 294 11.50 -4.52 1.90
CA LYS A 294 12.31 -4.44 0.68
C LYS A 294 12.39 -3.02 0.14
N SER A 295 13.56 -2.67 -0.37
CA SER A 295 13.82 -1.40 -1.06
C SER A 295 14.66 -1.66 -2.31
N ASN A 296 14.01 -1.61 -3.48
CA ASN A 296 14.73 -1.70 -4.74
C ASN A 296 15.25 -0.33 -5.12
N THR A 297 16.55 -0.25 -5.41
CA THR A 297 17.24 0.99 -5.73
C THR A 297 17.78 0.94 -7.15
N PHE A 298 17.44 1.93 -7.95
CA PHE A 298 18.00 2.12 -9.29
C PHE A 298 18.36 3.59 -9.50
N LYS A 299 19.30 3.82 -10.44
CA LYS A 299 19.79 5.16 -10.76
C LYS A 299 19.34 5.57 -12.16
N ILE A 300 18.91 6.81 -12.30
CA ILE A 300 18.51 7.40 -13.59
C ILE A 300 19.55 8.45 -14.01
N GLY A 301 19.93 8.40 -15.28
CA GLY A 301 20.88 9.32 -15.92
C GLY A 301 20.20 10.59 -16.43
N LEU A 302 20.96 11.38 -17.19
CA LEU A 302 20.52 12.64 -17.80
C LEU A 302 20.21 12.51 -19.30
N GLU A 303 20.19 11.28 -19.82
CA GLU A 303 19.89 10.92 -21.22
C GLU A 303 18.40 11.01 -21.55
#